data_AF-A0A3M2DG36-F1
#
_entry.id   AF-A0A3M2DG36-F1
#
_cell.length_a   1.000
_cell.length_b   1.000
_cell.length_c   1.000
_cell.angle_alpha   90.00
_cell.angle_beta   90.00
_cell.angle_gamma   90.00
#
_symmetry.space_group_name_H-M   'P 1'
#
loop_
_entity.id
_entity.type
_entity.pdbx_description
1 polymer ?
#
loop_
_entity_poly.entity_id
_entity_poly.type
_entity_poly.pdbx_seq_one_letter_code
_entity_poly.pdbx_strand_id
1 'polypeptide(L)'
;MRFRLHPFFGDRFSMRHAAVRHVSSWLETFTLPAWVTAWLPGLRSRTLRRLLTVETDGFRIRAAIVRSEQDRLSVERVAHSSAPTLAAALDEMLPALRQTPGGLPTSAILLMPGVIPALLELPVNPEHPRPDAQMQELMRWELDPLFAQLASVWTLETVLVGRGYLTYSQVEDLTKDIERRKHAQLPAIRLGDLALERKMITRQQLDECRSILEWLQTTDDDIVCGWIPQPGTGVLDADTYLWLACGVGRSQRARCVELFARRGLELTALYPLMGCGSAMIHGPAVSDDCGVVEARTGQLLVERLVHGGVREFHLHYTDGHPPAPKSVGQWVPPDIPTLWVAGHDVEMALVTDAIRTGLGRTVQPLPVDATPLPPTVSPSSMASILGASRHAFQLPGKERVVAVPTREPGPPLWQRVETWALAIGLLAVTLIAGLEMSFGMKKQALQEQHAALSEKLRILQSEIARINERIADLSEVEKAIEAKKAELERAKQRLHLLEVRIPQREAFLSGLLDAIAGAVTSEVVIDQIIESERGPITINGWALTEKAAQQFAQALSIAIDQWDRKVVDFKVWEREGRLGLPGFALSLQLISSAGPEQGTL
;
A
#
# COMPACT_ATOMS: atom_id res chain seq x y z
N MET A 1 -64.65 7.85 -2.84
CA MET A 1 -64.50 9.23 -3.33
C MET A 1 -63.38 9.25 -4.37
N ARG A 2 -63.71 9.50 -5.64
CA ARG A 2 -62.76 9.74 -6.73
C ARG A 2 -62.28 11.18 -6.64
N PHE A 3 -60.98 11.43 -6.81
CA PHE A 3 -60.49 12.60 -7.56
C PHE A 3 -59.14 12.28 -8.21
N ARG A 4 -59.09 12.44 -9.53
CA ARG A 4 -57.88 12.59 -10.35
C ARG A 4 -57.31 13.99 -10.13
N LEU A 5 -56.00 14.15 -10.25
CA LEU A 5 -55.36 15.32 -10.87
C LEU A 5 -54.05 14.91 -11.56
N HIS A 6 -53.84 15.49 -12.75
CA HIS A 6 -52.70 15.32 -13.66
C HIS A 6 -51.48 16.16 -13.20
N PRO A 7 -50.29 15.98 -13.83
CA PRO A 7 -48.98 16.42 -13.37
C PRO A 7 -48.60 17.81 -13.91
N PHE A 8 -47.63 18.47 -13.28
CA PHE A 8 -46.96 19.65 -13.81
C PHE A 8 -45.52 19.77 -13.29
N PHE A 9 -44.59 20.07 -14.22
CA PHE A 9 -43.16 20.37 -14.08
C PHE A 9 -42.24 19.21 -13.65
N GLY A 10 -41.11 18.93 -14.30
CA GLY A 10 -40.35 19.71 -15.29
C GLY A 10 -38.86 19.51 -15.01
N ASP A 11 -38.13 19.01 -16.00
CA ASP A 11 -36.72 18.66 -15.98
C ASP A 11 -35.80 19.71 -15.33
N ARG A 12 -34.95 19.25 -14.40
CA ARG A 12 -33.57 19.71 -14.17
C ARG A 12 -32.97 18.88 -13.04
N PHE A 13 -32.23 17.82 -13.34
CA PHE A 13 -31.10 17.31 -12.51
C PHE A 13 -30.48 16.08 -13.21
N SER A 14 -29.71 16.31 -14.28
CA SER A 14 -28.84 15.30 -14.88
C SER A 14 -27.44 15.87 -15.08
N MET A 15 -26.68 16.00 -13.99
CA MET A 15 -25.22 16.17 -13.98
C MET A 15 -24.64 15.77 -12.61
N ARG A 16 -25.01 14.58 -12.09
CA ARG A 16 -24.38 13.98 -10.89
C ARG A 16 -23.90 12.53 -11.09
N HIS A 17 -23.91 12.01 -12.31
CA HIS A 17 -23.54 10.61 -12.58
C HIS A 17 -22.20 10.39 -13.30
N ALA A 18 -21.49 11.44 -13.70
CA ALA A 18 -20.18 11.30 -14.36
C ALA A 18 -19.00 11.17 -13.38
N ALA A 19 -19.09 11.72 -12.16
CA ALA A 19 -17.98 11.70 -11.19
C ALA A 19 -17.90 10.40 -10.35
N VAL A 20 -18.99 9.64 -10.26
CA VAL A 20 -19.05 8.39 -9.46
C VAL A 20 -18.49 7.19 -10.21
N ARG A 21 -18.50 7.19 -11.56
CA ARG A 21 -17.98 6.08 -12.37
C ARG A 21 -16.46 6.04 -12.51
N HIS A 22 -15.76 7.14 -12.24
CA HIS A 22 -14.30 7.17 -12.31
C HIS A 22 -13.60 6.73 -11.02
N VAL A 23 -14.30 6.72 -9.89
CA VAL A 23 -13.79 6.23 -8.59
C VAL A 23 -14.03 4.72 -8.45
N SER A 24 -15.10 4.18 -9.03
CA SER A 24 -15.38 2.73 -9.00
C SER A 24 -14.41 1.92 -9.87
N SER A 25 -13.92 2.45 -10.99
CA SER A 25 -12.95 1.73 -11.84
C SER A 25 -11.52 1.71 -11.26
N TRP A 26 -11.20 2.57 -10.29
CA TRP A 26 -9.91 2.58 -9.61
C TRP A 26 -9.80 1.53 -8.49
N LEU A 27 -10.93 1.16 -7.87
CA LEU A 27 -10.97 0.20 -6.76
C LEU A 27 -11.01 -1.26 -7.21
N GLU A 28 -11.42 -1.56 -8.46
CA GLU A 28 -11.50 -2.94 -8.96
C GLU A 28 -10.18 -3.50 -9.50
N THR A 29 -9.14 -2.67 -9.68
CA THR A 29 -7.81 -3.08 -10.19
C THR A 29 -6.70 -3.15 -9.15
N PHE A 30 -6.97 -2.83 -7.87
CA PHE A 30 -5.98 -2.93 -6.81
C PHE A 30 -5.81 -4.38 -6.33
N THR A 31 -5.07 -5.17 -7.10
CA THR A 31 -4.41 -6.37 -6.56
C THR A 31 -3.21 -5.90 -5.75
N LEU A 32 -3.25 -6.10 -4.43
CA LEU A 32 -2.12 -5.78 -3.58
C LEU A 32 -0.87 -6.54 -4.06
N PRO A 33 0.29 -5.89 -4.18
CA PRO A 33 1.54 -6.57 -4.54
C PRO A 33 1.83 -7.74 -3.59
N ALA A 34 2.40 -8.84 -4.10
CA ALA A 34 2.67 -10.05 -3.34
C ALA A 34 3.50 -9.80 -2.05
N TRP A 35 4.33 -8.75 -2.02
CA TRP A 35 5.11 -8.34 -0.85
C TRP A 35 4.26 -7.64 0.23
N VAL A 36 3.18 -6.93 -0.13
CA VAL A 36 2.22 -6.36 0.82
C VAL A 36 1.38 -7.47 1.46
N THR A 37 1.04 -8.52 0.71
CA THR A 37 0.38 -9.71 1.26
C THR A 37 1.28 -10.60 2.13
N ALA A 38 2.61 -10.45 2.01
CA ALA A 38 3.59 -11.16 2.83
C ALA A 38 3.86 -10.45 4.18
N TRP A 39 3.47 -9.18 4.32
CA TRP A 39 3.80 -8.30 5.46
C TRP A 39 2.63 -8.00 6.41
N LEU A 40 1.47 -8.63 6.23
CA LEU A 40 0.27 -8.49 7.09
C LEU A 40 -0.04 -9.78 7.85
N PRO A 41 0.71 -10.16 8.93
CA PRO A 41 0.41 -11.37 9.68
C PRO A 41 -0.81 -11.20 10.62
N GLY A 42 -1.27 -9.97 10.87
CA GLY A 42 -2.29 -9.67 11.89
C GLY A 42 -3.73 -9.54 11.41
N LEU A 43 -3.98 -9.48 10.09
CA LEU A 43 -5.32 -9.25 9.51
C LEU A 43 -5.90 -10.48 8.79
N ARG A 44 -5.19 -11.61 8.81
CA ARG A 44 -5.74 -12.90 8.41
C ARG A 44 -6.26 -13.64 9.64
N SER A 45 -7.47 -13.31 10.10
CA SER A 45 -8.37 -14.39 10.50
C SER A 45 -8.76 -15.11 9.20
N ARG A 46 -7.81 -15.83 8.60
CA ARG A 46 -8.13 -16.82 7.58
C ARG A 46 -9.09 -17.74 8.31
N THR A 47 -10.37 -17.68 7.99
CA THR A 47 -11.32 -18.71 8.38
C THR A 47 -10.70 -20.00 7.87
N LEU A 48 -10.12 -20.77 8.80
CA LEU A 48 -9.53 -22.05 8.49
C LEU A 48 -10.65 -22.85 7.83
N ARG A 49 -10.44 -23.28 6.59
CA ARG A 49 -11.41 -24.15 5.90
C ARG A 49 -10.95 -25.59 5.85
N ARG A 50 -9.64 -25.83 5.94
CA ARG A 50 -9.00 -27.15 5.94
C ARG A 50 -7.90 -27.16 6.99
N LEU A 51 -7.80 -28.25 7.74
CA LEU A 51 -6.88 -28.43 8.86
C LEU A 51 -6.36 -29.86 8.87
N LEU A 52 -5.09 -30.05 9.22
CA LEU A 52 -4.55 -31.36 9.57
C LEU A 52 -4.76 -31.59 11.06
N THR A 53 -5.60 -32.55 11.42
CA THR A 53 -5.79 -32.95 12.82
C THR A 53 -5.03 -34.22 13.08
N VAL A 54 -4.06 -34.16 13.99
CA VAL A 54 -3.24 -35.31 14.40
C VAL A 54 -3.64 -35.70 15.81
N GLU A 55 -3.79 -36.99 16.05
CA GLU A 55 -4.05 -37.59 17.36
C GLU A 55 -2.95 -38.60 17.65
N THR A 56 -2.37 -38.55 18.84
CA THR A 56 -1.45 -39.56 19.35
C THR A 56 -1.92 -40.02 20.72
N ASP A 57 -2.00 -41.32 20.93
CA ASP A 57 -2.21 -41.92 22.26
C ASP A 57 -0.88 -42.24 22.97
N GLY A 58 0.25 -41.93 22.33
CA GLY A 58 1.61 -42.29 22.78
C GLY A 58 2.17 -43.56 22.13
N PHE A 59 1.33 -44.38 21.50
CA PHE A 59 1.70 -45.68 20.91
C PHE A 59 1.39 -45.77 19.41
N ARG A 60 0.32 -45.10 18.99
CA ARG A 60 -0.25 -45.03 17.66
C ARG A 60 -0.59 -43.60 17.35
N ILE A 61 -0.52 -43.28 16.07
CA ILE A 61 -0.77 -41.94 15.59
C ILE A 61 -1.76 -42.02 14.45
N ARG A 62 -2.77 -41.17 14.53
CA ARG A 62 -3.80 -41.00 13.52
C ARG A 62 -3.78 -39.56 13.06
N ALA A 63 -3.98 -39.37 11.77
CA ALA A 63 -4.04 -38.05 11.18
C ALA A 63 -5.19 -37.99 10.19
N ALA A 64 -5.94 -36.89 10.24
CA ALA A 64 -7.05 -36.64 9.33
C ALA A 64 -6.97 -35.23 8.74
N ILE A 65 -7.24 -35.10 7.45
CA ILE A 65 -7.49 -33.81 6.84
C ILE A 65 -8.97 -33.51 6.98
N VAL A 66 -9.30 -32.53 7.82
CA VAL A 66 -10.68 -32.13 8.11
C VAL A 66 -10.97 -30.82 7.41
N ARG A 67 -12.13 -30.73 6.77
CA ARG A 67 -12.64 -29.53 6.12
C ARG A 67 -13.93 -29.07 6.77
N SER A 68 -14.13 -27.76 6.84
CA SER A 68 -15.38 -27.14 7.29
C SER A 68 -16.11 -26.50 6.10
N GLU A 69 -17.39 -26.83 5.95
CA GLU A 69 -18.32 -26.22 5.01
C GLU A 69 -19.67 -25.99 5.67
N GLN A 70 -20.15 -24.74 5.74
CA GLN A 70 -21.48 -24.40 6.26
C GLN A 70 -21.79 -25.07 7.61
N ASP A 71 -20.86 -24.93 8.57
CA ASP A 71 -20.92 -25.52 9.92
C ASP A 71 -20.90 -27.06 10.00
N ARG A 72 -20.72 -27.73 8.86
CA ARG A 72 -20.51 -29.19 8.79
C ARG A 72 -19.04 -29.51 8.61
N LEU A 73 -18.64 -30.65 9.16
CA LEU A 73 -17.31 -31.19 8.95
C LEU A 73 -17.34 -32.27 7.86
N SER A 74 -16.26 -32.34 7.10
CA SER A 74 -15.99 -33.45 6.19
C SER A 74 -14.55 -33.94 6.38
N VAL A 75 -14.36 -35.26 6.27
CA VAL A 75 -13.04 -35.89 6.41
C VAL A 75 -12.57 -36.26 5.01
N GLU A 76 -11.57 -35.55 4.50
CA GLU A 76 -11.06 -35.77 3.14
C GLU A 76 -10.17 -37.01 3.06
N ARG A 77 -9.35 -37.23 4.10
CA ARG A 77 -8.45 -38.40 4.19
C ARG A 77 -8.08 -38.69 5.63
N VAL A 78 -7.84 -39.97 5.91
CA VAL A 78 -7.31 -40.47 7.18
C VAL A 78 -6.05 -41.29 6.90
N ALA A 79 -5.04 -41.16 7.75
CA ALA A 79 -3.84 -41.99 7.78
C ALA A 79 -3.57 -42.44 9.22
N HIS A 80 -2.87 -43.56 9.35
CA HIS A 80 -2.47 -44.13 10.63
C HIS A 80 -1.02 -44.62 10.56
N SER A 81 -0.30 -44.52 11.67
CA SER A 81 1.04 -45.08 11.83
C SER A 81 1.19 -45.67 13.24
N SER A 82 2.01 -46.71 13.34
CA SER A 82 2.41 -47.36 14.61
C SER A 82 3.89 -47.15 14.91
N ALA A 83 4.54 -46.21 14.22
CA ALA A 83 5.95 -45.88 14.43
C ALA A 83 6.19 -45.37 15.86
N PRO A 84 7.36 -45.65 16.46
CA PRO A 84 7.60 -45.46 17.88
C PRO A 84 7.75 -44.01 18.32
N THR A 85 7.95 -43.08 17.38
CA THR A 85 8.09 -41.66 17.69
C THR A 85 7.12 -40.84 16.83
N LEU A 86 6.64 -39.73 17.38
CA LEU A 86 5.79 -38.78 16.65
C LEU A 86 6.47 -38.27 15.37
N ALA A 87 7.78 -38.09 15.41
CA ALA A 87 8.58 -37.72 14.24
C ALA A 87 8.48 -38.75 13.11
N ALA A 88 8.82 -40.01 13.40
CA ALA A 88 8.81 -41.08 12.42
C ALA A 88 7.41 -41.36 11.87
N ALA A 89 6.38 -41.31 12.74
CA ALA A 89 5.01 -41.50 12.33
C ALA A 89 4.50 -40.39 11.39
N LEU A 90 4.87 -39.13 11.66
CA LEU A 90 4.55 -38.03 10.74
C LEU A 90 5.27 -38.23 9.39
N ASP A 91 6.53 -38.65 9.39
CA ASP A 91 7.27 -38.91 8.14
C ASP A 91 6.65 -40.04 7.30
N GLU A 92 6.08 -41.05 7.96
CA GLU A 92 5.34 -42.14 7.31
C GLU A 92 3.98 -41.69 6.75
N MET A 93 3.20 -40.91 7.52
CA MET A 93 1.82 -40.55 7.14
C MET A 93 1.72 -39.37 6.17
N LEU A 94 2.62 -38.37 6.27
CA LEU A 94 2.53 -37.15 5.46
C LEU A 94 2.58 -37.40 3.94
N PRO A 95 3.40 -38.33 3.40
CA PRO A 95 3.36 -38.68 1.99
C PRO A 95 1.99 -39.18 1.53
N ALA A 96 1.32 -40.03 2.32
CA ALA A 96 -0.02 -40.51 2.01
C ALA A 96 -1.05 -39.38 2.06
N LEU A 97 -0.99 -38.50 3.07
CA LEU A 97 -1.91 -37.37 3.22
C LEU A 97 -1.77 -36.32 2.10
N ARG A 98 -0.55 -36.11 1.59
CA ARG A 98 -0.25 -35.17 0.48
C ARG A 98 -0.92 -35.55 -0.84
N GLN A 99 -1.26 -36.82 -1.05
CA GLN A 99 -1.94 -37.30 -2.25
C GLN A 99 -3.43 -36.88 -2.32
N THR A 100 -3.94 -36.16 -1.33
CA THR A 100 -5.33 -35.66 -1.30
C THR A 100 -5.49 -34.48 -2.27
N PRO A 101 -6.63 -34.36 -2.97
CA PRO A 101 -6.95 -33.18 -3.78
C PRO A 101 -6.82 -31.89 -2.95
N GLY A 102 -6.07 -30.91 -3.46
CA GLY A 102 -5.78 -29.66 -2.72
C GLY A 102 -4.59 -29.76 -1.77
N GLY A 103 -3.85 -30.87 -1.77
CA GLY A 103 -2.61 -31.04 -1.02
C GLY A 103 -2.77 -31.03 0.50
N LEU A 104 -1.64 -31.03 1.19
CA LEU A 104 -1.57 -30.97 2.65
C LEU A 104 -1.85 -29.54 3.14
N PRO A 105 -2.80 -29.33 4.08
CA PRO A 105 -3.01 -28.01 4.68
C PRO A 105 -1.78 -27.59 5.49
N THR A 106 -1.52 -26.28 5.54
CA THR A 106 -0.38 -25.74 6.29
C THR A 106 -0.64 -25.71 7.79
N SER A 107 -1.89 -25.54 8.22
CA SER A 107 -2.26 -25.48 9.63
C SER A 107 -2.59 -26.86 10.16
N ALA A 108 -2.12 -27.15 11.38
CA ALA A 108 -2.35 -28.40 12.06
C ALA A 108 -2.72 -28.21 13.53
N ILE A 109 -3.45 -29.17 14.09
CA ILE A 109 -3.68 -29.32 15.54
C ILE A 109 -3.24 -30.70 15.98
N LEU A 110 -2.87 -30.84 17.26
CA LEU A 110 -2.42 -32.11 17.84
C LEU A 110 -3.20 -32.42 19.12
N LEU A 111 -3.83 -33.59 19.16
CA LEU A 111 -4.39 -34.21 20.36
C LEU A 111 -3.35 -35.16 20.95
N MET A 112 -3.08 -35.05 22.25
CA MET A 112 -2.07 -35.88 22.92
C MET A 112 -2.36 -36.08 24.42
N PRO A 113 -1.90 -37.19 25.03
CA PRO A 113 -2.13 -37.48 26.45
C PRO A 113 -1.43 -36.50 27.40
N GLY A 114 -0.38 -35.80 26.94
CA GLY A 114 0.34 -34.81 27.75
C GLY A 114 -0.43 -33.49 27.93
N VAL A 115 -1.56 -33.31 27.25
CA VAL A 115 -2.45 -32.17 27.46
C VAL A 115 -3.54 -32.60 28.43
N ILE A 116 -3.51 -32.08 29.65
CA ILE A 116 -4.40 -32.50 30.74
C ILE A 116 -5.60 -31.55 30.80
N PRO A 117 -6.82 -32.04 30.59
CA PRO A 117 -8.04 -31.25 30.77
C PRO A 117 -8.54 -31.32 32.22
N ALA A 118 -9.19 -30.24 32.68
CA ALA A 118 -9.89 -30.20 33.95
C ALA A 118 -11.03 -29.17 33.92
N LEU A 119 -12.08 -29.43 34.69
CA LEU A 119 -13.10 -28.44 35.03
C LEU A 119 -12.75 -27.84 36.39
N LEU A 120 -12.51 -26.55 36.42
CA LEU A 120 -12.01 -25.82 37.58
C LEU A 120 -13.08 -24.87 38.12
N GLU A 121 -13.19 -24.80 39.43
CA GLU A 121 -14.02 -23.85 40.16
C GLU A 121 -13.14 -22.68 40.61
N LEU A 122 -13.33 -21.52 40.01
CA LEU A 122 -12.47 -20.35 40.26
C LEU A 122 -13.29 -19.14 40.69
N PRO A 123 -12.79 -18.33 41.66
CA PRO A 123 -13.42 -17.08 42.08
C PRO A 123 -13.10 -15.95 41.10
N VAL A 124 -13.36 -16.18 39.81
CA VAL A 124 -13.12 -15.21 38.73
C VAL A 124 -14.34 -15.16 37.84
N ASN A 125 -15.01 -14.00 37.84
CA ASN A 125 -16.17 -13.76 36.98
C ASN A 125 -15.72 -13.74 35.50
N PRO A 126 -16.30 -14.58 34.62
CA PRO A 126 -16.04 -14.59 33.18
C PRO A 126 -16.29 -13.25 32.47
N GLU A 127 -17.18 -12.40 32.98
CA GLU A 127 -17.46 -11.07 32.42
C GLU A 127 -16.33 -10.05 32.72
N HIS A 128 -15.56 -10.32 33.76
CA HIS A 128 -14.43 -9.50 34.21
C HIS A 128 -13.19 -10.38 34.45
N PRO A 129 -12.66 -11.03 33.40
CA PRO A 129 -11.52 -11.93 33.55
C PRO A 129 -10.29 -11.14 33.98
N ARG A 130 -9.43 -11.79 34.77
CA ARG A 130 -8.12 -11.21 35.12
C ARG A 130 -7.22 -11.13 33.87
N PRO A 131 -6.17 -10.30 33.88
CA PRO A 131 -5.18 -10.29 32.80
C PRO A 131 -4.61 -11.69 32.54
N ASP A 132 -4.32 -12.01 31.28
CA ASP A 132 -3.91 -13.36 30.84
C ASP A 132 -2.78 -13.97 31.68
N ALA A 133 -1.77 -13.18 32.07
CA ALA A 133 -0.66 -13.67 32.91
C ALA A 133 -1.12 -14.10 34.31
N GLN A 134 -2.09 -13.39 34.91
CA GLN A 134 -2.65 -13.75 36.21
C GLN A 134 -3.58 -14.96 36.10
N MET A 135 -4.36 -15.05 35.01
CA MET A 135 -5.17 -16.23 34.72
C MET A 135 -4.29 -17.46 34.48
N GLN A 136 -3.21 -17.32 33.72
CA GLN A 136 -2.24 -18.38 33.46
C GLN A 136 -1.66 -18.93 34.77
N GLU A 137 -1.24 -18.06 35.69
CA GLU A 137 -0.74 -18.49 37.00
C GLU A 137 -1.82 -19.21 37.82
N LEU A 138 -3.03 -18.65 37.90
CA LEU A 138 -4.14 -19.27 38.63
C LEU A 138 -4.46 -20.68 38.08
N MET A 139 -4.57 -20.81 36.77
CA MET A 139 -4.83 -22.09 36.10
C MET A 139 -3.68 -23.08 36.31
N ARG A 140 -2.43 -22.60 36.27
CA ARG A 140 -1.25 -23.43 36.52
C ARG A 140 -1.30 -24.02 37.93
N TRP A 141 -1.57 -23.23 38.95
CA TRP A 141 -1.66 -23.71 40.34
C TRP A 141 -2.70 -24.82 40.52
N GLU A 142 -3.86 -24.71 39.88
CA GLU A 142 -4.91 -25.73 39.94
C GLU A 142 -4.58 -27.00 39.12
N LEU A 143 -3.83 -26.87 38.02
CA LEU A 143 -3.48 -27.99 37.15
C LEU A 143 -2.23 -28.75 37.60
N ASP A 144 -1.26 -28.09 38.26
CA ASP A 144 -0.04 -28.70 38.81
C ASP A 144 -0.28 -30.06 39.52
N PRO A 145 -1.24 -30.21 40.46
CA PRO A 145 -1.49 -31.49 41.11
C PRO A 145 -1.98 -32.59 40.15
N LEU A 146 -2.69 -32.24 39.08
CA LEU A 146 -3.17 -33.21 38.09
C LEU A 146 -2.03 -33.74 37.22
N PHE A 147 -1.02 -32.92 36.95
CA PHE A 147 0.21 -33.36 36.28
C PHE A 147 0.99 -34.37 37.11
N ALA A 148 1.10 -34.14 38.43
CA ALA A 148 1.72 -35.10 39.34
C ALA A 148 0.98 -36.44 39.37
N GLN A 149 -0.36 -36.42 39.30
CA GLN A 149 -1.17 -37.65 39.18
C GLN A 149 -0.93 -38.38 37.85
N LEU A 150 -0.94 -37.68 36.71
CA LEU A 150 -0.72 -38.29 35.39
C LEU A 150 0.65 -38.98 35.30
N ALA A 151 1.70 -38.38 35.87
CA ALA A 151 3.04 -38.96 35.87
C ALA A 151 3.08 -40.36 36.50
N SER A 152 2.20 -40.64 37.48
CA SER A 152 2.08 -41.94 38.14
C SER A 152 1.34 -43.01 37.32
N VAL A 153 0.55 -42.60 36.32
CA VAL A 153 -0.26 -43.49 35.48
C VAL A 153 0.57 -44.15 34.39
N TRP A 154 1.51 -43.40 33.83
CA TRP A 154 2.42 -43.93 32.82
C TRP A 154 3.46 -44.79 33.50
N THR A 155 3.44 -46.08 33.22
CA THR A 155 4.41 -47.05 33.73
C THR A 155 4.96 -47.86 32.57
N LEU A 156 6.06 -48.57 32.81
CA LEU A 156 6.65 -49.39 31.76
C LEU A 156 5.68 -50.51 31.33
N GLU A 157 4.90 -51.04 32.26
CA GLU A 157 3.86 -52.04 32.00
C GLU A 157 2.82 -51.52 31.02
N THR A 158 2.27 -50.32 31.26
CA THR A 158 1.23 -49.75 30.40
C THR A 158 1.76 -49.44 29.01
N VAL A 159 3.01 -48.99 28.89
CA VAL A 159 3.66 -48.76 27.58
C VAL A 159 3.92 -50.06 26.83
N LEU A 160 4.37 -51.13 27.51
CA LEU A 160 4.61 -52.44 26.88
C LEU A 160 3.31 -53.05 26.36
N VAL A 161 2.20 -52.91 27.09
CA VAL A 161 0.88 -53.37 26.65
C VAL A 161 0.32 -52.48 25.54
N GLY A 162 0.44 -51.16 25.66
CA GLY A 162 -0.01 -50.20 24.65
C GLY A 162 0.67 -50.40 23.29
N ARG A 163 1.95 -50.78 23.29
CA ARG A 163 2.69 -51.17 22.07
C ARG A 163 2.35 -52.57 21.56
N GLY A 164 1.60 -53.36 22.32
CA GLY A 164 1.23 -54.73 21.98
C GLY A 164 2.36 -55.74 22.14
N TYR A 165 3.43 -55.39 22.87
CA TYR A 165 4.53 -56.31 23.16
C TYR A 165 4.20 -57.30 24.27
N LEU A 166 3.32 -56.90 25.19
CA LEU A 166 2.75 -57.78 26.20
C LEU A 166 1.22 -57.71 26.17
N THR A 167 0.57 -58.80 26.58
CA THR A 167 -0.85 -58.78 26.94
C THR A 167 -1.00 -58.46 28.42
N TYR A 168 -2.20 -58.01 28.82
CA TYR A 168 -2.47 -57.79 30.23
C TYR A 168 -2.31 -59.05 31.09
N SER A 169 -2.71 -60.21 30.57
CA SER A 169 -2.51 -61.49 31.27
C SER A 169 -1.04 -61.80 31.51
N GLN A 170 -0.16 -61.48 30.55
CA GLN A 170 1.28 -61.64 30.71
C GLN A 170 1.85 -60.68 31.76
N VAL A 171 1.37 -59.43 31.81
CA VAL A 171 1.77 -58.47 32.85
C VAL A 171 1.32 -58.96 34.23
N GLU A 172 0.11 -59.47 34.36
CA GLU A 172 -0.39 -60.03 35.62
C GLU A 172 0.46 -61.21 36.11
N ASP A 173 0.82 -62.13 35.21
CA ASP A 173 1.69 -63.26 35.52
C ASP A 173 3.08 -62.79 35.98
N LEU A 174 3.67 -61.82 35.29
CA LEU A 174 4.96 -61.22 35.65
C LEU A 174 4.89 -60.54 37.03
N THR A 175 3.83 -59.79 37.31
CA THR A 175 3.63 -59.12 38.60
C THR A 175 3.51 -60.14 39.74
N LYS A 176 2.71 -61.20 39.57
CA LYS A 176 2.61 -62.31 40.53
C LYS A 176 3.95 -62.98 40.78
N ASP A 177 4.84 -63.03 39.79
CA ASP A 177 6.17 -63.61 39.94
C ASP A 177 7.14 -62.68 40.67
N ILE A 178 7.05 -61.37 40.46
CA ILE A 178 7.78 -60.37 41.24
C ILE A 178 7.34 -60.45 42.71
N GLU A 179 6.03 -60.56 42.97
CA GLU A 179 5.49 -60.74 44.32
C GLU A 179 5.98 -62.04 44.96
N ARG A 180 5.92 -63.17 44.23
CA ARG A 180 6.47 -64.44 44.70
C ARG A 180 7.96 -64.35 45.03
N ARG A 181 8.76 -63.68 44.19
CA ARG A 181 10.19 -63.42 44.47
C ARG A 181 10.38 -62.58 45.71
N LYS A 182 9.57 -61.53 45.90
CA LYS A 182 9.60 -60.66 47.09
C LYS A 182 9.28 -61.45 48.37
N HIS A 183 8.25 -62.30 48.34
CA HIS A 183 7.91 -63.19 49.46
C HIS A 183 9.00 -64.24 49.73
N ALA A 184 9.66 -64.73 48.70
CA ALA A 184 10.80 -65.67 48.80
C ALA A 184 12.14 -64.98 49.14
N GLN A 185 12.16 -63.67 49.42
CA GLN A 185 13.36 -62.87 49.69
C GLN A 185 14.45 -62.98 48.60
N LEU A 186 14.02 -63.21 47.34
CA LEU A 186 14.91 -63.20 46.18
C LEU A 186 15.24 -61.75 45.77
N PRO A 187 16.32 -61.54 44.99
CA PRO A 187 16.69 -60.20 44.50
C PRO A 187 15.53 -59.52 43.77
N ALA A 188 15.30 -58.25 44.10
CA ALA A 188 14.28 -57.45 43.43
C ALA A 188 14.64 -57.31 41.94
N ILE A 189 13.71 -57.71 41.07
CA ILE A 189 13.83 -57.56 39.62
C ILE A 189 12.74 -56.62 39.12
N ARG A 190 13.07 -55.77 38.15
CA ARG A 190 12.07 -54.92 37.49
C ARG A 190 11.28 -55.73 36.48
N LEU A 191 10.03 -55.37 36.24
CA LEU A 191 9.15 -56.11 35.33
C LEU A 191 9.72 -56.24 33.93
N GLY A 192 10.28 -55.16 33.37
CA GLY A 192 10.92 -55.19 32.05
C GLY A 192 12.10 -56.17 31.96
N ASP A 193 12.91 -56.27 33.02
CA ASP A 193 14.05 -57.19 33.04
C ASP A 193 13.58 -58.65 33.21
N LEU A 194 12.53 -58.89 34.00
CA LEU A 194 11.90 -60.20 34.12
C LEU A 194 11.25 -60.64 32.79
N ALA A 195 10.62 -59.72 32.06
CA ALA A 195 10.05 -59.99 30.74
C ALA A 195 11.14 -60.36 29.71
N LEU A 196 12.33 -59.74 29.79
CA LEU A 196 13.50 -60.13 29.01
C LEU A 196 14.02 -61.52 29.40
N GLU A 197 14.15 -61.83 30.69
CA GLU A 197 14.55 -63.16 31.18
C GLU A 197 13.63 -64.25 30.64
N ARG A 198 12.33 -63.97 30.55
CA ARG A 198 11.30 -64.87 30.01
C ARG A 198 11.19 -64.90 28.49
N LYS A 199 12.00 -64.10 27.78
CA LYS A 199 11.95 -63.95 26.32
C LYS A 199 10.56 -63.53 25.81
N MET A 200 9.77 -62.85 26.65
CA MET A 200 8.48 -62.30 26.27
C MET A 200 8.65 -61.04 25.42
N ILE A 201 9.73 -60.29 25.68
CA ILE A 201 10.13 -59.11 24.92
C ILE A 201 11.60 -59.19 24.53
N THR A 202 12.01 -58.38 23.56
CA THR A 202 13.40 -58.19 23.15
C THR A 202 14.00 -56.95 23.80
N ARG A 203 15.33 -56.86 23.83
CA ARG A 203 16.02 -55.69 24.41
C ARG A 203 15.67 -54.39 23.66
N GLN A 204 15.57 -54.47 22.33
CA GLN A 204 15.17 -53.35 21.49
C GLN A 204 13.77 -52.84 21.85
N GLN A 205 12.81 -53.74 22.06
CA GLN A 205 11.44 -53.37 22.47
C GLN A 205 11.42 -52.71 23.85
N LEU A 206 12.23 -53.19 24.79
CA LEU A 206 12.35 -52.57 26.12
C LEU A 206 12.91 -51.15 26.03
N ASP A 207 13.99 -50.95 25.27
CA ASP A 207 14.64 -49.65 25.13
C ASP A 207 13.74 -48.65 24.35
N GLU A 208 12.96 -49.13 23.37
CA GLU A 208 11.89 -48.36 22.71
C GLU A 208 10.84 -47.89 23.72
N CYS A 209 10.29 -48.79 24.54
CA CYS A 209 9.27 -48.46 25.52
C CYS A 209 9.79 -47.48 26.59
N ARG A 210 11.05 -47.56 26.98
CA ARG A 210 11.68 -46.57 27.89
C ARG A 210 11.72 -45.18 27.26
N SER A 211 12.07 -45.09 25.98
CA SER A 211 12.11 -43.81 25.25
C SER A 211 10.71 -43.17 25.15
N ILE A 212 9.67 -43.99 24.96
CA ILE A 212 8.27 -43.53 24.97
C ILE A 212 7.87 -43.05 26.37
N LEU A 213 8.22 -43.81 27.41
CA LEU A 213 7.89 -43.45 28.79
C LEU A 213 8.54 -42.12 29.21
N GLU A 214 9.81 -41.91 28.86
CA GLU A 214 10.50 -40.63 29.06
C GLU A 214 9.80 -39.45 28.38
N TRP A 215 9.24 -39.67 27.17
CA TRP A 215 8.49 -38.66 26.46
C TRP A 215 7.15 -38.32 27.13
N LEU A 216 6.48 -39.32 27.71
CA LEU A 216 5.18 -39.18 28.40
C LEU A 216 5.31 -38.56 29.81
N GLN A 217 6.37 -38.89 30.56
CA GLN A 217 6.54 -38.53 31.98
C GLN A 217 7.26 -37.19 32.24
N THR A 218 7.32 -36.25 31.29
CA THR A 218 8.06 -34.99 31.49
C THR A 218 7.54 -34.25 32.75
N THR A 219 8.35 -34.20 33.82
CA THR A 219 7.90 -33.90 35.19
C THR A 219 8.36 -32.53 35.72
N ASP A 220 9.43 -31.96 35.17
CA ASP A 220 10.02 -30.68 35.60
C ASP A 220 9.85 -29.59 34.52
N ASP A 221 8.61 -29.20 34.26
CA ASP A 221 8.30 -28.22 33.22
C ASP A 221 7.25 -27.22 33.70
N ASP A 222 7.46 -25.94 33.38
CA ASP A 222 6.45 -24.91 33.58
C ASP A 222 5.22 -25.25 32.73
N ILE A 223 4.02 -25.11 33.29
CA ILE A 223 2.79 -25.48 32.60
C ILE A 223 2.25 -24.27 31.86
N VAL A 224 1.91 -24.46 30.59
CA VAL A 224 1.17 -23.49 29.80
C VAL A 224 -0.27 -23.94 29.64
N CYS A 225 -1.21 -23.03 29.85
CA CYS A 225 -2.62 -23.35 29.97
C CYS A 225 -3.44 -22.69 28.86
N GLY A 226 -4.58 -23.31 28.55
CA GLY A 226 -5.69 -22.69 27.85
C GLY A 226 -6.95 -22.84 28.69
N TRP A 227 -7.86 -21.87 28.61
CA TRP A 227 -9.09 -21.88 29.41
C TRP A 227 -10.26 -21.27 28.66
N ILE A 228 -11.46 -21.72 29.00
CA ILE A 228 -12.72 -21.19 28.49
C ILE A 228 -13.79 -21.23 29.60
N PRO A 229 -14.51 -20.12 29.85
CA PRO A 229 -15.57 -20.12 30.85
C PRO A 229 -16.73 -21.00 30.38
N GLN A 230 -17.38 -21.71 31.31
CA GLN A 230 -18.50 -22.57 30.97
C GLN A 230 -19.83 -21.80 30.94
N PRO A 231 -20.63 -21.92 29.87
CA PRO A 231 -21.87 -21.17 29.75
C PRO A 231 -22.92 -21.66 30.75
N GLY A 232 -23.84 -20.78 31.14
CA GLY A 232 -24.98 -21.09 31.99
C GLY A 232 -24.64 -21.37 33.46
N THR A 233 -23.39 -21.19 33.88
CA THR A 233 -23.08 -21.11 35.31
C THR A 233 -23.46 -19.72 35.78
N GLY A 234 -24.57 -19.62 36.52
CA GLY A 234 -24.64 -18.56 37.53
C GLY A 234 -23.52 -18.74 38.55
N VAL A 235 -23.48 -17.88 39.56
CA VAL A 235 -22.64 -18.10 40.75
C VAL A 235 -23.03 -19.47 41.33
N LEU A 236 -22.11 -20.44 41.31
CA LEU A 236 -22.36 -21.77 41.89
C LEU A 236 -22.58 -21.62 43.41
N ASP A 237 -21.62 -20.98 44.07
CA ASP A 237 -21.64 -20.54 45.46
C ASP A 237 -20.64 -19.37 45.62
N ALA A 238 -21.00 -18.33 46.38
CA ALA A 238 -20.12 -17.24 46.85
C ALA A 238 -19.03 -16.76 45.84
N ASP A 239 -19.45 -16.29 44.66
CA ASP A 239 -18.59 -15.78 43.57
C ASP A 239 -17.69 -16.81 42.85
N THR A 240 -18.05 -18.10 42.88
CA THR A 240 -17.34 -19.16 42.16
C THR A 240 -17.97 -19.45 40.79
N TYR A 241 -17.11 -19.62 39.78
CA TYR A 241 -17.49 -19.85 38.38
C TYR A 241 -16.76 -21.07 37.83
N LEU A 242 -17.37 -21.79 36.88
CA LEU A 242 -16.73 -22.92 36.21
C LEU A 242 -15.91 -22.49 35.00
N TRP A 243 -14.69 -22.97 34.96
CA TRP A 243 -13.75 -22.79 33.86
C TRP A 243 -13.27 -24.15 33.38
N LEU A 244 -13.47 -24.44 32.11
CA LEU A 244 -12.82 -25.59 31.49
C LEU A 244 -11.41 -25.17 31.10
N ALA A 245 -10.42 -25.85 31.65
CA ALA A 245 -9.02 -25.57 31.42
C ALA A 245 -8.30 -26.80 30.89
N CYS A 246 -7.20 -26.57 30.17
CA CYS A 246 -6.22 -27.61 29.91
C CYS A 246 -4.82 -27.06 30.03
N GLY A 247 -3.87 -27.92 30.39
CA GLY A 247 -2.46 -27.57 30.53
C GLY A 247 -1.57 -28.53 29.75
N VAL A 248 -0.35 -28.09 29.45
CA VAL A 248 0.74 -28.91 28.89
C VAL A 248 2.08 -28.33 29.34
N GLY A 249 3.09 -29.18 29.50
CA GLY A 249 4.46 -28.71 29.77
C GLY A 249 4.99 -27.81 28.65
N ARG A 250 5.60 -26.67 29.00
CA ARG A 250 6.14 -25.67 28.08
C ARG A 250 7.17 -26.26 27.11
N SER A 251 8.09 -27.10 27.60
CA SER A 251 9.06 -27.86 26.80
C SER A 251 8.39 -28.87 25.87
N GLN A 252 7.32 -29.53 26.30
CA GLN A 252 6.59 -30.49 25.46
C GLN A 252 5.86 -29.76 24.34
N ARG A 253 5.23 -28.62 24.65
CA ARG A 253 4.64 -27.71 23.66
C ARG A 253 5.67 -27.25 22.64
N ALA A 254 6.83 -26.75 23.10
CA ALA A 254 7.90 -26.26 22.22
C ALA A 254 8.42 -27.36 21.29
N ARG A 255 8.67 -28.57 21.82
CA ARG A 255 9.08 -29.75 21.03
C ARG A 255 8.06 -30.09 19.94
N CYS A 256 6.76 -30.07 20.27
CA CYS A 256 5.71 -30.34 19.28
C CYS A 256 5.65 -29.25 18.19
N VAL A 257 5.73 -27.97 18.57
CA VAL A 257 5.75 -26.85 17.63
C VAL A 257 6.92 -26.98 16.65
N GLU A 258 8.13 -27.24 17.17
CA GLU A 258 9.32 -27.42 16.35
C GLU A 258 9.20 -28.63 15.42
N LEU A 259 8.67 -29.75 15.92
CA LEU A 259 8.50 -30.98 15.15
C LEU A 259 7.61 -30.79 13.91
N PHE A 260 6.51 -30.05 14.06
CA PHE A 260 5.61 -29.71 12.96
C PHE A 260 6.25 -28.66 12.02
N ALA A 261 6.90 -27.63 12.57
CA ALA A 261 7.59 -26.61 11.78
C ALA A 261 8.67 -27.19 10.85
N ARG A 262 9.46 -28.16 11.33
CA ARG A 262 10.46 -28.87 10.50
C ARG A 262 9.86 -29.61 9.30
N ARG A 263 8.54 -29.87 9.30
CA ARG A 263 7.79 -30.53 8.22
C ARG A 263 6.94 -29.56 7.39
N GLY A 264 7.12 -28.25 7.58
CA GLY A 264 6.37 -27.21 6.88
C GLY A 264 4.92 -27.06 7.36
N LEU A 265 4.63 -27.50 8.59
CA LEU A 265 3.32 -27.40 9.22
C LEU A 265 3.34 -26.38 10.35
N GLU A 266 2.31 -25.56 10.43
CA GLU A 266 2.05 -24.62 11.52
C GLU A 266 1.10 -25.29 12.52
N LEU A 267 1.67 -25.75 13.63
CA LEU A 267 0.87 -26.25 14.74
C LEU A 267 0.21 -25.06 15.46
N THR A 268 -1.12 -24.98 15.44
CA THR A 268 -1.87 -23.81 15.96
C THR A 268 -2.34 -24.00 17.41
N ALA A 269 -2.63 -25.25 17.80
CA ALA A 269 -3.09 -25.57 19.14
C ALA A 269 -2.85 -27.04 19.51
N LEU A 270 -2.71 -27.28 20.81
CA LEU A 270 -2.64 -28.59 21.43
C LEU A 270 -3.94 -28.87 22.19
N TYR A 271 -4.41 -30.10 22.11
CA TYR A 271 -5.69 -30.52 22.68
C TYR A 271 -5.53 -31.76 23.55
N PRO A 272 -6.37 -31.91 24.58
CA PRO A 272 -6.44 -33.15 25.33
C PRO A 272 -6.90 -34.29 24.43
N LEU A 273 -6.37 -35.49 24.69
CA LEU A 273 -6.73 -36.70 23.95
C LEU A 273 -8.22 -37.07 24.11
N MET A 274 -8.80 -36.73 25.26
CA MET A 274 -10.19 -36.99 25.62
C MET A 274 -10.91 -35.70 26.00
N GLY A 275 -12.23 -35.67 25.81
CA GLY A 275 -13.12 -34.56 26.17
C GLY A 275 -13.38 -33.58 25.03
N CYS A 276 -12.65 -33.73 23.93
CA CYS A 276 -12.93 -32.98 22.71
C CYS A 276 -14.25 -33.42 22.05
N GLY A 277 -14.69 -34.67 22.23
CA GLY A 277 -15.86 -35.22 21.56
C GLY A 277 -17.18 -34.57 21.95
N SER A 278 -17.26 -33.93 23.12
CA SER A 278 -18.46 -33.20 23.59
C SER A 278 -18.89 -32.06 22.66
N ALA A 279 -17.96 -31.48 21.88
CA ALA A 279 -18.28 -30.51 20.82
C ALA A 279 -19.12 -31.11 19.68
N MET A 280 -19.20 -32.43 19.55
CA MET A 280 -20.02 -33.09 18.54
C MET A 280 -21.50 -33.09 18.89
N ILE A 281 -21.88 -32.90 20.16
CA ILE A 281 -23.29 -32.79 20.55
C ILE A 281 -23.77 -31.38 20.22
N HIS A 282 -24.49 -31.18 19.13
CA HIS A 282 -24.97 -29.84 18.76
C HIS A 282 -26.35 -29.92 18.11
N GLY A 283 -27.02 -28.77 17.98
CA GLY A 283 -28.36 -28.70 17.41
C GLY A 283 -29.42 -29.42 18.26
N PRO A 284 -30.45 -30.03 17.65
CA PRO A 284 -31.58 -30.64 18.37
C PRO A 284 -31.21 -31.91 19.17
N ALA A 285 -29.98 -32.43 19.02
CA ALA A 285 -29.45 -33.53 19.83
C ALA A 285 -28.92 -33.07 21.21
N VAL A 286 -28.90 -31.76 21.46
CA VAL A 286 -28.63 -31.20 22.79
C VAL A 286 -29.87 -31.44 23.64
N SER A 287 -29.87 -32.48 24.46
CA SER A 287 -30.72 -32.43 25.65
C SER A 287 -30.12 -31.38 26.60
N ASP A 288 -30.99 -30.68 27.33
CA ASP A 288 -30.56 -29.72 28.36
C ASP A 288 -29.67 -30.37 29.43
N ASP A 289 -29.68 -31.70 29.55
CA ASP A 289 -28.83 -32.51 30.42
C ASP A 289 -28.46 -33.83 29.71
N CYS A 290 -27.18 -34.08 29.44
CA CYS A 290 -26.68 -35.37 28.95
C CYS A 290 -25.27 -35.65 29.46
N GLY A 291 -24.89 -36.93 29.43
CA GLY A 291 -23.54 -37.37 29.75
C GLY A 291 -22.80 -37.83 28.51
N VAL A 292 -21.50 -37.59 28.48
CA VAL A 292 -20.56 -38.10 27.48
C VAL A 292 -19.56 -38.99 28.18
N VAL A 293 -19.42 -40.20 27.68
CA VAL A 293 -18.41 -41.16 28.14
C VAL A 293 -17.45 -41.39 26.99
N GLU A 294 -16.22 -40.92 27.14
CA GLU A 294 -15.12 -41.27 26.25
C GLU A 294 -14.30 -42.39 26.87
N ALA A 295 -14.08 -43.49 26.14
CA ALA A 295 -13.27 -44.60 26.60
C ALA A 295 -12.06 -44.82 25.69
N ARG A 296 -10.88 -44.97 26.30
CA ARG A 296 -9.63 -45.33 25.65
C ARG A 296 -8.89 -46.37 26.49
N THR A 297 -7.87 -47.00 25.92
CA THR A 297 -7.03 -47.93 26.67
C THR A 297 -6.35 -47.18 27.83
N GLY A 298 -6.59 -47.64 29.07
CA GLY A 298 -6.02 -47.00 30.27
C GLY A 298 -6.75 -45.77 30.79
N GLN A 299 -7.79 -45.27 30.10
CA GLN A 299 -8.45 -44.00 30.44
C GLN A 299 -9.96 -44.04 30.17
N LEU A 300 -10.73 -43.48 31.11
CA LEU A 300 -12.16 -43.24 30.94
C LEU A 300 -12.46 -41.80 31.37
N LEU A 301 -13.11 -41.05 30.49
CA LEU A 301 -13.61 -39.73 30.79
C LEU A 301 -15.13 -39.78 30.87
N VAL A 302 -15.68 -39.21 31.94
CA VAL A 302 -17.11 -38.96 32.08
C VAL A 302 -17.33 -37.46 32.20
N GLU A 303 -18.13 -36.91 31.30
CA GLU A 303 -18.54 -35.51 31.30
C GLU A 303 -20.06 -35.41 31.41
N ARG A 304 -20.54 -34.42 32.14
CA ARG A 304 -21.96 -34.03 32.12
C ARG A 304 -22.10 -32.65 31.49
N LEU A 305 -22.98 -32.57 30.50
CA LEU A 305 -23.33 -31.34 29.79
C LEU A 305 -24.69 -30.87 30.27
N VAL A 306 -24.77 -29.63 30.76
CA VAL A 306 -26.03 -28.99 31.15
C VAL A 306 -26.13 -27.63 30.48
N HIS A 307 -27.25 -27.35 29.83
CA HIS A 307 -27.49 -26.12 29.04
C HIS A 307 -26.33 -25.77 28.09
N GLY A 308 -25.74 -26.80 27.49
CA GLY A 308 -24.64 -26.68 26.53
C GLY A 308 -23.27 -26.37 27.11
N GLY A 309 -23.09 -26.26 28.43
CA GLY A 309 -21.81 -26.19 29.11
C GLY A 309 -21.44 -27.47 29.85
N VAL A 310 -20.16 -27.68 30.11
CA VAL A 310 -19.65 -28.77 30.97
C VAL A 310 -19.92 -28.41 32.44
N ARG A 311 -20.50 -29.35 33.19
CA ARG A 311 -20.81 -29.21 34.63
C ARG A 311 -20.07 -30.18 35.52
N GLU A 312 -19.82 -31.37 35.01
CA GLU A 312 -19.05 -32.40 35.70
C GLU A 312 -18.04 -32.94 34.71
N PHE A 313 -16.81 -33.17 35.19
CA PHE A 313 -15.70 -33.64 34.38
C PHE A 313 -14.82 -34.56 35.23
N HIS A 314 -14.84 -35.85 34.93
CA HIS A 314 -14.14 -36.86 35.70
C HIS A 314 -13.28 -37.73 34.79
N LEU A 315 -11.97 -37.48 34.83
CA LEU A 315 -10.98 -38.30 34.15
C LEU A 315 -10.47 -39.38 35.10
N HIS A 316 -10.78 -40.63 34.77
CA HIS A 316 -10.34 -41.80 35.50
C HIS A 316 -9.24 -42.52 34.73
N TYR A 317 -8.15 -42.82 35.43
CA TYR A 317 -7.09 -43.67 34.92
C TYR A 317 -7.34 -45.11 35.36
N THR A 318 -7.31 -46.03 34.41
CA THR A 318 -7.38 -47.46 34.69
C THR A 318 -5.96 -48.05 34.69
N ASP A 319 -5.81 -49.23 35.24
CA ASP A 319 -4.58 -50.04 35.28
C ASP A 319 -4.20 -50.60 33.88
N GLY A 320 -4.50 -49.83 32.84
CA GLY A 320 -4.38 -50.21 31.45
C GLY A 320 -5.55 -51.05 30.95
N HIS A 321 -6.27 -51.80 31.80
CA HIS A 321 -7.39 -52.62 31.35
C HIS A 321 -8.58 -51.77 30.88
N PRO A 322 -9.39 -52.29 29.93
CA PRO A 322 -10.73 -51.74 29.70
C PRO A 322 -11.47 -51.66 31.04
N PRO A 323 -12.12 -50.53 31.36
CA PRO A 323 -12.76 -50.37 32.66
C PRO A 323 -13.81 -51.45 32.85
N ALA A 324 -13.75 -52.14 33.98
CA ALA A 324 -14.70 -53.20 34.27
C ALA A 324 -16.13 -52.65 34.27
N PRO A 325 -17.11 -53.39 33.76
CA PRO A 325 -18.48 -52.89 33.60
C PRO A 325 -19.10 -52.24 34.85
N LYS A 326 -18.83 -52.85 36.01
CA LYS A 326 -19.31 -52.37 37.31
C LYS A 326 -18.67 -51.06 37.74
N SER A 327 -17.40 -50.84 37.40
CA SER A 327 -16.65 -49.63 37.75
C SER A 327 -17.17 -48.44 36.96
N VAL A 328 -17.48 -48.63 35.67
CA VAL A 328 -18.06 -47.56 34.84
C VAL A 328 -19.38 -47.05 35.42
N GLY A 329 -20.24 -47.95 35.91
CA GLY A 329 -21.50 -47.56 36.57
C GLY A 329 -21.33 -46.81 37.89
N GLN A 330 -20.18 -46.91 38.56
CA GLN A 330 -19.88 -46.13 39.77
C GLN A 330 -19.36 -44.72 39.45
N TRP A 331 -18.74 -44.55 38.30
CA TRP A 331 -18.14 -43.28 37.87
C TRP A 331 -19.11 -42.40 37.10
N VAL A 332 -20.20 -42.97 36.57
CA VAL A 332 -21.24 -42.22 35.88
C VAL A 332 -22.32 -41.77 36.87
N PRO A 333 -22.60 -40.46 36.98
CA PRO A 333 -23.62 -39.94 37.89
C PRO A 333 -25.02 -40.55 37.68
N PRO A 334 -25.75 -40.84 38.77
CA PRO A 334 -26.99 -41.61 38.73
C PRO A 334 -28.21 -40.82 38.23
N ASP A 335 -28.09 -39.58 37.81
CA ASP A 335 -29.22 -38.71 37.43
C ASP A 335 -29.21 -38.28 35.95
N ILE A 336 -28.17 -38.66 35.20
CA ILE A 336 -28.04 -38.31 33.77
C ILE A 336 -29.05 -39.11 32.91
N PRO A 337 -29.92 -38.43 32.13
CA PRO A 337 -31.01 -39.09 31.39
C PRO A 337 -30.57 -39.78 30.10
N THR A 338 -29.59 -39.20 29.38
CA THR A 338 -29.05 -39.74 28.12
C THR A 338 -27.54 -39.82 28.22
N LEU A 339 -26.98 -40.99 27.88
CA LEU A 339 -25.54 -41.22 27.85
C LEU A 339 -25.06 -41.46 26.42
N TRP A 340 -24.15 -40.60 25.98
CA TRP A 340 -23.44 -40.73 24.72
C TRP A 340 -22.09 -41.38 24.95
N VAL A 341 -21.73 -42.33 24.10
CA VAL A 341 -20.46 -43.05 24.23
C VAL A 341 -19.63 -42.90 22.97
N ALA A 342 -18.38 -42.52 23.16
CA ALA A 342 -17.36 -42.47 22.13
C ALA A 342 -16.08 -43.15 22.62
N GLY A 343 -15.20 -43.51 21.70
CA GLY A 343 -13.95 -44.14 22.09
C GLY A 343 -13.24 -44.80 20.93
N HIS A 344 -11.99 -45.13 21.20
CA HIS A 344 -11.09 -45.76 20.25
C HIS A 344 -10.25 -46.82 20.95
N ASP A 345 -9.84 -47.84 20.20
CA ASP A 345 -8.98 -48.96 20.64
C ASP A 345 -9.50 -49.83 21.79
N VAL A 346 -10.71 -49.57 22.28
CA VAL A 346 -11.45 -50.42 23.23
C VAL A 346 -12.61 -51.09 22.50
N GLU A 347 -12.99 -52.29 22.93
CA GLU A 347 -14.24 -52.92 22.49
C GLU A 347 -15.43 -52.11 23.00
N MET A 348 -15.80 -51.07 22.26
CA MET A 348 -16.86 -50.14 22.62
C MET A 348 -18.21 -50.84 22.82
N ALA A 349 -18.43 -51.99 22.18
CA ALA A 349 -19.60 -52.83 22.42
C ALA A 349 -19.66 -53.33 23.87
N LEU A 350 -18.53 -53.80 24.43
CA LEU A 350 -18.45 -54.24 25.82
C LEU A 350 -18.65 -53.08 26.78
N VAL A 351 -18.01 -51.93 26.53
CA VAL A 351 -18.18 -50.72 27.36
C VAL A 351 -19.63 -50.21 27.30
N THR A 352 -20.24 -50.22 26.13
CA THR A 352 -21.64 -49.80 25.97
C THR A 352 -22.59 -50.75 26.69
N ASP A 353 -22.39 -52.06 26.56
CA ASP A 353 -23.22 -53.07 27.21
C ASP A 353 -23.05 -53.07 28.72
N ALA A 354 -21.82 -52.83 29.19
CA ALA A 354 -21.49 -52.61 30.57
C ALA A 354 -22.26 -51.46 31.21
N ILE A 355 -22.23 -50.28 30.58
CA ILE A 355 -22.95 -49.10 31.04
C ILE A 355 -24.45 -49.37 31.02
N ARG A 356 -24.95 -49.98 29.94
CA ARG A 356 -26.38 -50.28 29.77
C ARG A 356 -26.87 -51.25 30.84
N THR A 357 -26.17 -52.35 31.06
CA THR A 357 -26.54 -53.38 32.05
C THR A 357 -26.32 -52.89 33.48
N GLY A 358 -25.25 -52.13 33.73
CA GLY A 358 -24.90 -51.61 35.05
C GLY A 358 -25.80 -50.48 35.55
N LEU A 359 -26.23 -49.59 34.65
CA LEU A 359 -27.05 -48.41 35.00
C LEU A 359 -28.53 -48.53 34.60
N GLY A 360 -28.88 -49.51 33.75
CA GLY A 360 -30.24 -49.67 33.24
C GLY A 360 -30.72 -48.53 32.33
N ARG A 361 -29.81 -47.89 31.57
CA ARG A 361 -30.08 -46.66 30.81
C ARG A 361 -29.96 -46.80 29.30
N THR A 362 -30.54 -45.82 28.61
CA THR A 362 -30.34 -45.61 27.18
C THR A 362 -28.93 -45.07 26.94
N VAL A 363 -28.09 -45.95 26.39
CA VAL A 363 -26.72 -45.63 25.98
C VAL A 363 -26.68 -45.62 24.46
N GLN A 364 -26.26 -44.51 23.87
CA GLN A 364 -26.18 -44.32 22.42
C GLN A 364 -24.76 -43.98 21.99
N PRO A 365 -24.33 -44.39 20.78
CA PRO A 365 -23.07 -43.90 20.22
C PRO A 365 -23.16 -42.39 20.01
N LEU A 366 -22.08 -41.67 20.33
CA LEU A 366 -22.01 -40.22 20.13
C LEU A 366 -22.33 -39.87 18.66
N PRO A 367 -23.23 -38.90 18.40
CA PRO A 367 -23.55 -38.50 17.04
C PRO A 367 -22.35 -37.78 16.42
N VAL A 368 -21.91 -38.27 15.26
CA VAL A 368 -20.79 -37.70 14.53
C VAL A 368 -21.24 -37.22 13.17
N ASP A 369 -21.56 -35.93 13.07
CA ASP A 369 -22.00 -35.27 11.85
C ASP A 369 -20.81 -34.88 10.95
N ALA A 370 -20.07 -35.89 10.50
CA ALA A 370 -19.02 -35.72 9.49
C ALA A 370 -19.30 -36.54 8.24
N THR A 371 -19.36 -35.89 7.07
CA THR A 371 -19.68 -36.56 5.80
C THR A 371 -18.82 -36.04 4.66
N PRO A 372 -18.22 -36.91 3.82
CA PRO A 372 -18.12 -38.35 3.98
C PRO A 372 -17.07 -38.74 5.04
N LEU A 373 -17.28 -39.87 5.70
CA LEU A 373 -16.26 -40.60 6.45
C LEU A 373 -15.81 -41.80 5.60
N PRO A 374 -14.52 -42.16 5.58
CA PRO A 374 -14.08 -43.39 4.95
C PRO A 374 -14.83 -44.61 5.55
N PRO A 375 -15.28 -45.59 4.74
CA PRO A 375 -16.08 -46.72 5.22
C PRO A 375 -15.35 -47.62 6.23
N THR A 376 -14.03 -47.51 6.32
CA THR A 376 -13.18 -48.27 7.25
C THR A 376 -13.09 -47.65 8.64
N VAL A 377 -13.65 -46.45 8.86
CA VAL A 377 -13.52 -45.70 10.11
C VAL A 377 -14.88 -45.59 10.80
N SER A 378 -14.97 -46.11 12.02
CA SER A 378 -16.16 -45.91 12.86
C SER A 378 -16.34 -44.42 13.20
N PRO A 379 -17.53 -43.82 13.00
CA PRO A 379 -17.75 -42.41 13.29
C PRO A 379 -17.38 -42.03 14.74
N SER A 380 -17.79 -42.83 15.73
CA SER A 380 -17.51 -42.59 17.15
C SER A 380 -16.01 -42.63 17.51
N SER A 381 -15.19 -43.33 16.71
CA SER A 381 -13.73 -43.37 16.87
C SER A 381 -13.01 -42.11 16.38
N MET A 382 -13.74 -41.21 15.70
CA MET A 382 -13.26 -39.91 15.22
C MET A 382 -13.76 -38.75 16.10
N ALA A 383 -14.51 -39.03 17.16
CA ALA A 383 -15.16 -38.03 18.00
C ALA A 383 -14.19 -36.95 18.51
N SER A 384 -13.07 -37.35 19.12
CA SER A 384 -12.09 -36.41 19.67
C SER A 384 -11.43 -35.57 18.56
N ILE A 385 -10.98 -36.20 17.46
CA ILE A 385 -10.41 -35.52 16.27
C ILE A 385 -11.39 -34.47 15.72
N LEU A 386 -12.64 -34.86 15.51
CA LEU A 386 -13.64 -33.99 14.90
C LEU A 386 -14.08 -32.89 15.86
N GLY A 387 -14.24 -33.20 17.14
CA GLY A 387 -14.58 -32.22 18.17
C GLY A 387 -13.49 -31.16 18.36
N ALA A 388 -12.22 -31.55 18.40
CA ALA A 388 -11.09 -30.62 18.42
C ALA A 388 -11.06 -29.75 17.15
N SER A 389 -11.39 -30.35 15.99
CA SER A 389 -11.51 -29.62 14.73
C SER A 389 -12.67 -28.63 14.74
N ARG A 390 -13.83 -28.95 15.33
CA ARG A 390 -14.96 -28.01 15.51
C ARG A 390 -14.53 -26.80 16.31
N HIS A 391 -13.80 -27.00 17.42
CA HIS A 391 -13.24 -25.91 18.21
C HIS A 391 -12.27 -25.06 17.37
N ALA A 392 -11.34 -25.69 16.64
CA ALA A 392 -10.37 -24.99 15.80
C ALA A 392 -11.04 -24.15 14.70
N PHE A 393 -12.15 -24.63 14.13
CA PHE A 393 -12.96 -23.93 13.14
C PHE A 393 -13.97 -22.94 13.74
N GLN A 394 -14.04 -22.80 15.06
CA GLN A 394 -14.99 -21.92 15.76
C GLN A 394 -16.48 -22.26 15.50
N LEU A 395 -16.78 -23.55 15.34
CA LEU A 395 -18.14 -24.06 15.07
C LEU A 395 -18.98 -24.21 16.36
N PRO A 396 -20.31 -24.41 16.26
CA PRO A 396 -21.16 -24.65 17.42
C PRO A 396 -20.69 -25.85 18.27
N GLY A 397 -20.75 -25.71 19.59
CA GLY A 397 -20.24 -26.68 20.56
C GLY A 397 -18.80 -26.41 21.01
N LYS A 398 -18.16 -25.36 20.49
CA LYS A 398 -16.79 -24.98 20.84
C LYS A 398 -16.60 -24.64 22.33
N GLU A 399 -17.65 -24.20 23.04
CA GLU A 399 -17.52 -23.82 24.46
C GLU A 399 -17.15 -24.99 25.38
N ARG A 400 -17.30 -26.22 24.88
CA ARG A 400 -17.08 -27.47 25.63
C ARG A 400 -15.69 -28.06 25.43
N VAL A 401 -14.88 -27.40 24.60
CA VAL A 401 -13.55 -27.86 24.26
C VAL A 401 -12.59 -26.71 24.50
N VAL A 402 -11.47 -27.05 25.10
CA VAL A 402 -10.39 -26.11 25.40
C VAL A 402 -9.11 -26.61 24.74
N ALA A 403 -8.26 -25.67 24.36
CA ALA A 403 -6.99 -25.97 23.72
C ALA A 403 -5.88 -25.11 24.32
N VAL A 404 -4.66 -25.64 24.39
CA VAL A 404 -3.48 -24.84 24.72
C VAL A 404 -2.96 -24.19 23.44
N PRO A 405 -2.93 -22.85 23.33
CA PRO A 405 -2.39 -22.18 22.15
C PRO A 405 -0.88 -22.41 22.05
N THR A 406 -0.39 -22.64 20.83
CA THR A 406 1.05 -22.80 20.57
C THR A 406 1.80 -21.48 20.53
N ARG A 407 1.09 -20.39 20.20
CA ARG A 407 1.62 -19.03 20.25
C ARG A 407 1.24 -18.40 21.58
N GLU A 408 2.23 -17.81 22.23
CA GLU A 408 1.95 -16.93 23.36
C GLU A 408 1.14 -15.72 22.87
N PRO A 409 0.20 -15.20 23.68
CA PRO A 409 -0.51 -13.98 23.34
C PRO A 409 0.52 -12.86 23.14
N GLY A 410 0.77 -12.50 21.87
CA GLY A 410 1.69 -11.43 21.54
C GLY A 410 1.20 -10.12 22.17
N PRO A 411 2.11 -9.15 22.42
CA PRO A 411 1.75 -7.91 23.11
C PRO A 411 0.55 -7.24 22.42
N PRO A 412 -0.28 -6.49 23.16
CA PRO A 412 -1.49 -5.89 22.62
C PRO A 412 -1.14 -5.05 21.38
N LEU A 413 -2.06 -4.95 20.42
CA LEU A 413 -1.78 -4.40 19.09
C LEU A 413 -1.09 -3.04 19.13
N TRP A 414 -1.38 -2.16 20.08
CA TRP A 414 -0.76 -0.84 20.24
C TRP A 414 0.70 -0.85 20.72
N GLN A 415 1.23 -2.00 21.17
CA GLN A 415 2.64 -2.17 21.55
C GLN A 415 3.48 -2.86 20.46
N ARG A 416 2.84 -3.37 19.40
CA ARG A 416 3.52 -4.06 18.30
C ARG A 416 4.16 -3.03 17.36
N VAL A 417 5.43 -3.24 17.00
CA VAL A 417 6.12 -2.34 16.06
C VAL A 417 5.47 -2.41 14.67
N GLU A 418 4.93 -3.57 14.31
CA GLU A 418 4.29 -3.79 13.02
C GLU A 418 2.99 -2.98 12.85
N THR A 419 2.21 -2.81 13.91
CA THR A 419 0.97 -2.02 13.86
C THR A 419 1.28 -0.54 13.79
N TRP A 420 2.32 -0.07 14.49
CA TRP A 420 2.83 1.28 14.35
C TRP A 420 3.36 1.54 12.94
N ALA A 421 4.09 0.60 12.35
CA ALA A 421 4.55 0.71 10.96
C ALA A 421 3.38 0.83 9.97
N LEU A 422 2.32 0.03 10.16
CA LEU A 422 1.09 0.14 9.35
C LEU A 422 0.35 1.46 9.59
N ALA A 423 0.23 1.91 10.83
CA ALA A 423 -0.41 3.18 11.17
C ALA A 423 0.34 4.38 10.57
N ILE A 424 1.68 4.38 10.65
CA ILE A 424 2.55 5.38 10.03
C ILE A 424 2.43 5.32 8.50
N GLY A 425 2.41 4.12 7.91
CA GLY A 425 2.21 3.93 6.48
C GLY A 425 0.86 4.48 6.01
N LEU A 426 -0.21 4.20 6.74
CA LEU A 426 -1.54 4.73 6.45
C LEU A 426 -1.59 6.25 6.58
N LEU A 427 -0.95 6.82 7.62
CA LEU A 427 -0.81 8.26 7.82
C LEU A 427 -0.03 8.92 6.67
N ALA A 428 1.03 8.28 6.18
CA ALA A 428 1.80 8.80 5.04
C ALA A 428 0.96 8.80 3.76
N VAL A 429 0.19 7.74 3.50
CA VAL A 429 -0.71 7.66 2.34
C VAL A 429 -1.81 8.71 2.43
N THR A 430 -2.43 8.91 3.60
CA THR A 430 -3.46 9.95 3.77
C THR A 430 -2.88 11.36 3.64
N LEU A 431 -1.64 11.59 4.10
CA LEU A 431 -0.95 12.86 3.91
C LEU A 431 -0.66 13.13 2.42
N ILE A 432 -0.18 12.13 1.68
CA ILE A 432 0.08 12.24 0.24
C ILE A 432 -1.23 12.53 -0.51
N ALA A 433 -2.30 11.78 -0.22
CA ALA A 433 -3.60 12.02 -0.83
C ALA A 433 -4.16 13.42 -0.52
N GLY A 434 -3.98 13.90 0.72
CA GLY A 434 -4.35 15.26 1.12
C GLY A 434 -3.56 16.33 0.39
N LEU A 435 -2.25 16.12 0.19
CA LEU A 435 -1.39 17.02 -0.59
C LEU A 435 -1.80 17.05 -2.07
N GLU A 436 -2.02 15.90 -2.69
CA GLU A 436 -2.49 15.82 -4.08
C GLU A 436 -3.82 16.53 -4.28
N MET A 437 -4.77 16.34 -3.36
CA MET A 437 -6.06 17.02 -3.39
C MET A 437 -5.89 18.55 -3.27
N SER A 438 -5.02 19.01 -2.36
CA SER A 438 -4.71 20.44 -2.20
C SER A 438 -4.09 21.03 -3.47
N PHE A 439 -3.13 20.34 -4.08
CA PHE A 439 -2.52 20.76 -5.34
C PHE A 439 -3.53 20.76 -6.49
N GLY A 440 -4.44 19.78 -6.54
CA GLY A 440 -5.53 19.74 -7.51
C GLY A 440 -6.45 20.95 -7.42
N MET A 441 -6.85 21.33 -6.21
CA MET A 441 -7.67 22.53 -5.98
C MET A 441 -6.93 23.82 -6.39
N LYS A 442 -5.65 23.95 -6.04
CA LYS A 442 -4.83 25.11 -6.45
C LYS A 442 -4.68 25.18 -7.97
N LYS A 443 -4.48 24.04 -8.63
CA LYS A 443 -4.38 23.97 -10.10
C LYS A 443 -5.67 24.44 -10.77
N GLN A 444 -6.82 24.04 -10.26
CA GLN A 444 -8.10 24.48 -10.79
C GLN A 444 -8.32 25.99 -10.61
N ALA A 445 -8.01 26.52 -9.42
CA ALA A 445 -8.09 27.97 -9.16
C ALA A 445 -7.14 28.79 -10.07
N LEU A 446 -5.92 28.28 -10.31
CA LEU A 446 -4.98 28.89 -11.25
C LEU A 446 -5.49 28.84 -12.70
N GLN A 447 -6.12 27.74 -13.13
CA GLN A 447 -6.71 27.63 -14.46
C GLN A 447 -7.84 28.63 -14.68
N GLU A 448 -8.69 28.85 -13.67
CA GLU A 448 -9.73 29.88 -13.71
C GLU A 448 -9.14 31.30 -13.84
N GLN A 449 -8.06 31.59 -13.09
CA GLN A 449 -7.34 32.86 -13.20
C GLN A 449 -6.68 33.03 -14.58
N HIS A 450 -6.08 31.97 -15.13
CA HIS A 450 -5.50 31.99 -16.48
C HIS A 450 -6.57 32.22 -17.54
N ALA A 451 -7.73 31.58 -17.42
CA ALA A 451 -8.85 31.81 -18.33
C ALA A 451 -9.33 33.26 -18.28
N ALA A 452 -9.52 33.81 -17.07
CA ALA A 452 -9.89 35.21 -16.89
C ALA A 452 -8.84 36.19 -17.43
N LEU A 453 -7.55 35.88 -17.26
CA LEU A 453 -6.45 36.70 -17.77
C LEU A 453 -6.37 36.63 -19.30
N SER A 454 -6.59 35.46 -19.89
CA SER A 454 -6.60 35.30 -21.35
C SER A 454 -7.72 36.09 -22.01
N GLU A 455 -8.88 36.17 -21.36
CA GLU A 455 -9.99 36.99 -21.85
C GLU A 455 -9.67 38.49 -21.77
N LYS A 456 -9.02 38.94 -20.68
CA LYS A 456 -8.53 40.33 -20.58
C LYS A 456 -7.50 40.65 -21.67
N LEU A 457 -6.56 39.73 -21.95
CA LEU A 457 -5.59 39.91 -23.03
C LEU A 457 -6.26 39.98 -24.40
N ARG A 458 -7.31 39.19 -24.63
CA ARG A 458 -8.10 39.23 -25.88
C ARG A 458 -8.80 40.58 -26.07
N ILE A 459 -9.37 41.14 -25.01
CA ILE A 459 -10.00 42.46 -25.04
C ILE A 459 -8.93 43.53 -25.34
N LEU A 460 -7.81 43.53 -24.64
CA LEU A 460 -6.71 44.48 -24.87
C LEU A 460 -6.16 44.39 -26.30
N GLN A 461 -6.00 43.18 -26.85
CA GLN A 461 -5.59 43.01 -28.25
C GLN A 461 -6.60 43.63 -29.23
N SER A 462 -7.91 43.51 -28.95
CA SER A 462 -8.96 44.11 -29.77
C SER A 462 -8.98 45.65 -29.68
N GLU A 463 -8.63 46.20 -28.52
CA GLU A 463 -8.48 47.64 -28.34
C GLU A 463 -7.24 48.18 -29.07
N ILE A 464 -6.11 47.46 -28.99
CA ILE A 464 -4.88 47.79 -29.74
C ILE A 464 -5.16 47.77 -31.25
N ALA A 465 -5.90 46.79 -31.75
CA ALA A 465 -6.28 46.72 -33.16
C ALA A 465 -7.09 47.96 -33.61
N ARG A 466 -8.06 48.40 -32.79
CA ARG A 466 -8.83 49.63 -33.06
C ARG A 466 -7.99 50.90 -33.01
N ILE A 467 -7.00 50.95 -32.12
CA ILE A 467 -6.07 52.08 -32.04
C ILE A 467 -5.21 52.14 -33.31
N ASN A 468 -4.71 51.00 -33.80
CA ASN A 468 -3.92 50.95 -35.03
C ASN A 468 -4.73 51.37 -36.26
N GLU A 469 -6.01 51.02 -36.33
CA GLU A 469 -6.93 51.49 -37.39
C GLU A 469 -7.05 53.03 -37.36
N ARG A 470 -7.23 53.63 -36.18
CA ARG A 470 -7.25 55.10 -36.03
C ARG A 470 -5.92 55.77 -36.38
N ILE A 471 -4.79 55.12 -36.13
CA ILE A 471 -3.47 55.62 -36.53
C ILE A 471 -3.33 55.60 -38.05
N ALA A 472 -3.89 54.59 -38.73
CA ALA A 472 -3.91 54.56 -40.19
C ALA A 472 -4.72 55.73 -40.78
N ASP A 473 -5.90 56.04 -40.21
CA ASP A 473 -6.73 57.18 -40.61
C ASP A 473 -6.00 58.53 -40.43
N LEU A 474 -5.26 58.69 -39.32
CA LEU A 474 -4.46 59.90 -39.08
C LEU A 474 -3.34 60.08 -40.11
N SER A 475 -2.75 59.00 -40.60
CA SER A 475 -1.70 59.07 -41.62
C SER A 475 -2.22 59.54 -42.99
N GLU A 476 -3.50 59.34 -43.30
CA GLU A 476 -4.11 59.89 -44.51
C GLU A 476 -4.35 61.40 -44.40
N VAL A 477 -4.75 61.88 -43.22
CA VAL A 477 -4.92 63.31 -42.96
C VAL A 477 -3.59 64.04 -43.06
N GLU A 478 -2.50 63.46 -42.56
CA GLU A 478 -1.16 64.05 -42.63
C GLU A 478 -0.66 64.22 -44.08
N LYS A 479 -0.94 63.24 -44.95
CA LYS A 479 -0.65 63.34 -46.40
C LYS A 479 -1.43 64.47 -47.08
N ALA A 480 -2.67 64.69 -46.69
CA ALA A 480 -3.50 65.77 -47.25
C ALA A 480 -2.98 67.17 -46.85
N ILE A 481 -2.41 67.31 -45.64
CA ILE A 481 -1.82 68.55 -45.16
C ILE A 481 -0.53 68.90 -45.94
N GLU A 482 0.35 67.92 -46.17
CA GLU A 482 1.60 68.16 -46.91
C GLU A 482 1.36 68.53 -48.38
N ALA A 483 0.34 67.94 -49.03
CA ALA A 483 -0.05 68.32 -50.38
C ALA A 483 -0.47 69.80 -50.47
N LYS A 484 -1.15 70.33 -49.45
CA LYS A 484 -1.60 71.74 -49.42
C LYS A 484 -0.48 72.74 -49.14
N LYS A 485 0.54 72.37 -48.36
CA LYS A 485 1.74 73.21 -48.15
C LYS A 485 2.54 73.39 -49.44
N ALA A 486 2.66 72.34 -50.25
CA ALA A 486 3.40 72.39 -51.53
C ALA A 486 2.75 73.35 -52.56
N GLU A 487 1.43 73.50 -52.56
CA GLU A 487 0.73 74.48 -53.41
C GLU A 487 1.02 75.93 -53.00
N LEU A 488 1.13 76.19 -51.69
CA LEU A 488 1.36 77.53 -51.14
C LEU A 488 2.76 78.07 -51.52
N GLU A 489 3.79 77.25 -51.46
CA GLU A 489 5.17 77.68 -51.73
C GLU A 489 5.41 78.00 -53.22
N ARG A 490 4.73 77.32 -54.14
CA ARG A 490 4.81 77.64 -55.59
C ARG A 490 4.23 79.01 -55.93
N ALA A 491 3.24 79.49 -55.18
CA ALA A 491 2.64 80.80 -55.39
C ALA A 491 3.57 81.94 -54.92
N LYS A 492 4.27 81.75 -53.79
CA LYS A 492 5.20 82.75 -53.24
C LYS A 492 6.42 82.99 -54.13
N GLN A 493 6.99 81.93 -54.73
CA GLN A 493 8.18 82.03 -55.59
C GLN A 493 7.94 82.84 -56.87
N ARG A 494 6.70 82.89 -57.39
CA ARG A 494 6.37 83.70 -58.58
C ARG A 494 6.31 85.20 -58.32
N LEU A 495 5.92 85.61 -57.11
CA LEU A 495 5.82 87.02 -56.74
C LEU A 495 7.20 87.67 -56.55
N HIS A 496 8.14 86.97 -55.91
CA HIS A 496 9.48 87.48 -55.63
C HIS A 496 10.31 87.76 -56.91
N LEU A 497 10.03 87.07 -58.01
CA LEU A 497 10.78 87.23 -59.27
C LEU A 497 10.39 88.54 -60.00
N LEU A 498 9.13 88.96 -59.90
CA LEU A 498 8.60 90.13 -60.60
C LEU A 498 8.89 91.46 -59.90
N GLU A 499 8.95 91.49 -58.57
CA GLU A 499 9.04 92.76 -57.82
C GLU A 499 10.47 93.30 -57.64
N VAL A 500 11.51 92.45 -57.63
CA VAL A 500 12.83 92.85 -57.11
C VAL A 500 13.95 92.83 -58.16
N ARG A 501 14.03 91.80 -59.02
CA ARG A 501 15.23 91.58 -59.85
C ARG A 501 15.29 92.35 -61.16
N ILE A 502 14.16 92.81 -61.70
CA ILE A 502 14.09 93.47 -63.01
C ILE A 502 14.50 94.96 -62.95
N PRO A 503 14.04 95.78 -61.98
CA PRO A 503 14.35 97.21 -61.93
C PRO A 503 15.82 97.52 -61.60
N GLN A 504 16.47 96.69 -60.78
CA GLN A 504 17.88 96.89 -60.36
C GLN A 504 18.88 96.66 -61.49
N ARG A 505 18.52 95.86 -62.51
CA ARG A 505 19.41 95.50 -63.62
C ARG A 505 19.51 96.62 -64.67
N GLU A 506 18.44 97.38 -64.85
CA GLU A 506 18.38 98.49 -65.81
C GLU A 506 19.25 99.68 -65.37
N ALA A 507 19.28 99.98 -64.06
CA ALA A 507 20.09 101.06 -63.49
C ALA A 507 21.61 100.83 -63.61
N PHE A 508 22.07 99.58 -63.44
CA PHE A 508 23.50 99.23 -63.49
C PHE A 508 24.09 99.36 -64.91
N LEU A 509 23.38 98.90 -65.94
CA LEU A 509 23.87 98.96 -67.32
C LEU A 509 24.03 100.40 -67.82
N SER A 510 23.11 101.29 -67.44
CA SER A 510 23.23 102.72 -67.76
C SER A 510 24.46 103.34 -67.09
N GLY A 511 24.68 103.06 -65.80
CA GLY A 511 25.82 103.60 -65.05
C GLY A 511 27.19 103.11 -65.53
N LEU A 512 27.28 101.86 -65.98
CA LEU A 512 28.52 101.31 -66.55
C LEU A 512 28.92 102.02 -67.85
N LEU A 513 27.97 102.30 -68.74
CA LEU A 513 28.24 102.99 -70.00
C LEU A 513 28.68 104.44 -69.77
N ASP A 514 28.07 105.14 -68.81
CA ASP A 514 28.48 106.49 -68.42
C ASP A 514 29.90 106.53 -67.84
N ALA A 515 30.24 105.55 -66.99
CA ALA A 515 31.58 105.43 -66.41
C ALA A 515 32.66 105.20 -67.47
N ILE A 516 32.36 104.38 -68.49
CA ILE A 516 33.25 104.14 -69.61
C ILE A 516 33.40 105.40 -70.46
N ALA A 517 32.30 106.07 -70.80
CA ALA A 517 32.33 107.30 -71.59
C ALA A 517 33.15 108.41 -70.93
N GLY A 518 33.07 108.54 -69.60
CA GLY A 518 33.85 109.52 -68.84
C GLY A 518 35.35 109.19 -68.70
N ALA A 519 35.73 107.91 -68.77
CA ALA A 519 37.12 107.49 -68.60
C ALA A 519 37.94 107.54 -69.90
N VAL A 520 37.30 107.51 -71.07
CA VAL A 520 37.97 107.51 -72.38
C VAL A 520 38.50 108.91 -72.72
N THR A 521 39.82 109.04 -72.80
CA THR A 521 40.49 110.24 -73.34
C THR A 521 40.62 110.18 -74.87
N SER A 522 40.93 111.30 -75.53
CA SER A 522 41.15 111.38 -76.99
C SER A 522 42.25 110.45 -77.54
N GLU A 523 43.09 109.88 -76.67
CA GLU A 523 44.15 108.93 -77.03
C GLU A 523 43.78 107.45 -76.82
N VAL A 524 42.54 107.15 -76.40
CA VAL A 524 42.07 105.78 -76.11
C VAL A 524 40.83 105.47 -76.94
N VAL A 525 40.77 104.28 -77.52
CA VAL A 525 39.63 103.77 -78.30
C VAL A 525 39.22 102.42 -77.70
N ILE A 526 37.93 102.25 -77.42
CA ILE A 526 37.40 100.97 -76.94
C ILE A 526 36.97 100.13 -78.13
N ASP A 527 37.46 98.88 -78.15
CA ASP A 527 37.16 97.93 -79.20
C ASP A 527 35.91 97.12 -78.87
N GLN A 528 35.77 96.66 -77.62
CA GLN A 528 34.71 95.73 -77.24
C GLN A 528 34.43 95.72 -75.73
N ILE A 529 33.16 95.52 -75.37
CA ILE A 529 32.70 95.23 -74.00
C ILE A 529 31.93 93.90 -74.05
N ILE A 530 32.29 92.93 -73.23
CA ILE A 530 31.67 91.59 -73.18
C ILE A 530 31.18 91.30 -71.76
N GLU A 531 29.89 91.05 -71.59
CA GLU A 531 29.29 90.56 -70.34
C GLU A 531 29.05 89.04 -70.45
N SER A 532 29.56 88.26 -69.49
CA SER A 532 29.30 86.81 -69.40
C SER A 532 28.18 86.55 -68.39
N GLU A 533 27.27 85.59 -68.66
CA GLU A 533 26.02 85.35 -67.89
C GLU A 533 26.18 85.22 -66.36
N ARG A 534 27.38 84.89 -65.86
CA ARG A 534 27.75 84.86 -64.43
C ARG A 534 29.21 85.27 -64.17
N GLY A 535 29.84 85.98 -65.11
CA GLY A 535 31.29 86.22 -65.13
C GLY A 535 31.70 87.70 -65.16
N PRO A 536 33.01 88.00 -65.20
CA PRO A 536 33.51 89.37 -65.30
C PRO A 536 33.06 90.06 -66.58
N ILE A 537 32.82 91.37 -66.50
CA ILE A 537 32.63 92.21 -67.70
C ILE A 537 34.02 92.56 -68.23
N THR A 538 34.34 92.10 -69.44
CA THR A 538 35.67 92.33 -70.05
C THR A 538 35.62 93.52 -71.01
N ILE A 539 36.57 94.44 -70.87
CA ILE A 539 36.69 95.64 -71.71
C ILE A 539 38.05 95.59 -72.42
N ASN A 540 38.03 95.65 -73.76
CA ASN A 540 39.21 95.67 -74.60
C ASN A 540 39.28 96.99 -75.37
N GLY A 541 40.48 97.52 -75.54
CA GLY A 541 40.71 98.74 -76.31
C GLY A 541 42.14 98.91 -76.79
N TRP A 542 42.42 100.08 -77.33
CA TRP A 542 43.73 100.48 -77.84
C TRP A 542 44.00 101.93 -77.46
N ALA A 543 45.25 102.25 -77.13
CA ALA A 543 45.70 103.57 -76.75
C ALA A 543 46.96 103.99 -77.52
N LEU A 544 47.10 105.30 -77.79
CA LEU A 544 48.26 105.85 -78.48
C LEU A 544 49.55 105.75 -77.65
N THR A 545 49.44 105.86 -76.33
CA THR A 545 50.55 105.75 -75.38
C THR A 545 50.20 104.82 -74.23
N GLU A 546 51.19 104.11 -73.67
CA GLU A 546 50.99 103.26 -72.48
C GLU A 546 50.44 104.06 -71.30
N LYS A 547 50.89 105.31 -71.15
CA LYS A 547 50.40 106.23 -70.12
C LYS A 547 48.89 106.52 -70.27
N ALA A 548 48.40 106.70 -71.49
CA ALA A 548 46.97 106.90 -71.74
C ALA A 548 46.15 105.65 -71.37
N ALA A 549 46.67 104.44 -71.66
CA ALA A 549 46.02 103.20 -71.25
C ALA A 549 45.92 103.07 -69.72
N GLN A 550 46.99 103.38 -68.99
CA GLN A 550 47.01 103.33 -67.52
C GLN A 550 46.08 104.38 -66.90
N GLN A 551 46.03 105.60 -67.47
CA GLN A 551 45.12 106.65 -67.03
C GLN A 551 43.65 106.26 -67.22
N PHE A 552 43.31 105.62 -68.36
CA PHE A 552 41.98 105.09 -68.61
C PHE A 552 41.58 104.04 -67.56
N ALA A 553 42.45 103.05 -67.30
CA ALA A 553 42.15 102.00 -66.31
C ALA A 553 41.96 102.57 -64.90
N GLN A 554 42.75 103.57 -64.53
CA GLN A 554 42.63 104.24 -63.23
C GLN A 554 41.35 105.06 -63.12
N ALA A 555 41.01 105.85 -64.15
CA ALA A 555 39.79 106.64 -64.19
C ALA A 555 38.54 105.76 -64.16
N LEU A 556 38.54 104.66 -64.93
CA LEU A 556 37.46 103.69 -64.94
C LEU A 556 37.32 102.97 -63.59
N SER A 557 38.43 102.61 -62.95
CA SER A 557 38.41 101.97 -61.62
C SER A 557 37.78 102.88 -60.55
N ILE A 558 37.97 104.20 -60.63
CA ILE A 558 37.36 105.15 -59.71
C ILE A 558 35.86 105.30 -60.01
N ALA A 559 35.49 105.42 -61.29
CA ALA A 559 34.11 105.64 -61.70
C ALA A 559 33.20 104.43 -61.44
N ILE A 560 33.76 103.22 -61.43
CA ILE A 560 32.99 101.97 -61.27
C ILE A 560 32.91 101.46 -59.82
N ASP A 561 33.71 102.03 -58.90
CA ASP A 561 33.72 101.65 -57.47
C ASP A 561 32.35 101.88 -56.81
N GLN A 562 31.62 102.93 -57.22
CA GLN A 562 30.25 103.21 -56.76
C GLN A 562 29.22 102.11 -57.10
N TRP A 563 29.55 101.20 -58.02
CA TRP A 563 28.70 100.10 -58.46
C TRP A 563 29.14 98.74 -57.89
N ASP A 564 29.97 98.74 -56.85
CA ASP A 564 30.53 97.53 -56.21
C ASP A 564 31.23 96.60 -57.24
N ARG A 565 32.04 97.22 -58.11
CA ARG A 565 32.87 96.53 -59.11
C ARG A 565 34.30 97.02 -59.02
N LYS A 566 35.25 96.11 -59.30
CA LYS A 566 36.68 96.40 -59.34
C LYS A 566 37.29 96.01 -60.67
N VAL A 567 38.18 96.85 -61.17
CA VAL A 567 39.03 96.56 -62.32
C VAL A 567 40.12 95.57 -61.90
N VAL A 568 40.18 94.42 -62.56
CA VAL A 568 41.14 93.34 -62.35
C VAL A 568 41.74 92.92 -63.69
N ASP A 569 42.94 92.34 -63.66
CA ASP A 569 43.65 91.82 -64.84
C ASP A 569 43.90 92.85 -65.96
N PHE A 570 44.23 94.09 -65.60
CA PHE A 570 44.64 95.10 -66.56
C PHE A 570 45.98 94.71 -67.22
N LYS A 571 45.96 94.54 -68.54
CA LYS A 571 47.13 94.21 -69.37
C LYS A 571 47.27 95.24 -70.47
N VAL A 572 48.51 95.69 -70.70
CA VAL A 572 48.87 96.59 -71.80
C VAL A 572 50.04 95.97 -72.55
N TRP A 573 49.97 95.94 -73.88
CA TRP A 573 51.05 95.43 -74.72
C TRP A 573 51.08 96.18 -76.06
N GLU A 574 52.27 96.29 -76.66
CA GLU A 574 52.43 96.97 -77.95
C GLU A 574 51.66 96.25 -79.05
N ARG A 575 50.87 97.01 -79.81
CA ARG A 575 50.09 96.53 -80.94
C ARG A 575 49.82 97.69 -81.89
N GLU A 576 49.93 97.45 -83.19
CA GLU A 576 49.46 98.41 -84.19
C GLU A 576 47.94 98.61 -84.09
N GLY A 577 47.52 99.88 -84.05
CA GLY A 577 46.11 100.26 -83.97
C GLY A 577 45.37 100.11 -85.30
N ARG A 578 44.06 100.40 -85.31
CA ARG A 578 43.18 100.26 -86.48
C ARG A 578 43.62 101.05 -87.73
N LEU A 579 44.46 102.08 -87.55
CA LEU A 579 45.00 102.93 -88.62
C LEU A 579 46.47 102.62 -88.97
N GLY A 580 47.02 101.51 -88.48
CA GLY A 580 48.43 101.14 -88.69
C GLY A 580 49.42 102.01 -87.91
N LEU A 581 48.94 102.77 -86.92
CA LEU A 581 49.79 103.56 -86.02
C LEU A 581 50.34 102.67 -84.90
N PRO A 582 51.63 102.79 -84.53
CA PRO A 582 52.17 102.11 -83.37
C PRO A 582 51.50 102.65 -82.09
N GLY A 583 51.15 101.75 -81.19
CA GLY A 583 50.54 102.08 -79.89
C GLY A 583 50.36 100.82 -79.06
N PHE A 584 49.41 100.83 -78.14
CA PHE A 584 49.27 99.80 -77.11
C PHE A 584 47.83 99.27 -77.04
N ALA A 585 47.65 97.96 -77.14
CA ALA A 585 46.38 97.33 -76.81
C ALA A 585 46.23 97.21 -75.30
N LEU A 586 45.00 97.38 -74.80
CA LEU A 586 44.64 97.21 -73.40
C LEU A 586 43.47 96.24 -73.23
N SER A 587 43.47 95.49 -72.13
CA SER A 587 42.39 94.59 -71.74
C SER A 587 42.24 94.62 -70.22
N LEU A 588 41.00 94.69 -69.72
CA LEU A 588 40.68 94.64 -68.30
C LEU A 588 39.35 93.93 -68.04
N GLN A 589 39.17 93.47 -66.80
CA GLN A 589 37.96 92.79 -66.34
C GLN A 589 37.35 93.53 -65.15
N LEU A 590 36.02 93.62 -65.11
CA LEU A 590 35.26 94.13 -63.97
C LEU A 590 34.62 92.96 -63.23
N ILE A 591 35.01 92.74 -61.97
CA ILE A 591 34.40 91.74 -61.08
C ILE A 591 33.65 92.40 -59.93
N SER A 592 32.68 91.70 -59.34
CA SER A 592 31.98 92.12 -58.12
C SER A 592 32.94 92.23 -56.94
N SER A 593 32.89 93.32 -56.16
CA SER A 593 33.72 93.45 -54.94
C SER A 593 33.21 92.58 -53.78
N ALA A 594 31.95 92.17 -53.80
CA ALA A 594 31.50 91.01 -53.05
C ALA A 594 32.22 89.75 -53.59
N GLY A 595 33.14 89.20 -52.78
CA GLY A 595 33.87 87.97 -53.08
C GLY A 595 32.94 86.79 -53.42
N PRO A 596 33.48 85.67 -53.91
CA PRO A 596 32.68 84.58 -54.42
C PRO A 596 31.81 84.00 -53.30
N GLU A 597 30.52 84.36 -53.28
CA GLU A 597 29.54 83.60 -52.52
C GLU A 597 29.46 82.20 -53.13
N GLN A 598 30.00 81.26 -52.37
CA GLN A 598 29.83 79.83 -52.53
C GLN A 598 28.34 79.52 -52.64
N GLY A 599 27.88 79.23 -53.85
CA GLY A 599 26.56 78.68 -54.09
C GLY A 599 26.58 77.18 -53.86
N THR A 600 26.19 76.75 -52.67
CA THR A 600 25.67 75.40 -52.40
C THR A 600 24.49 75.08 -53.33
N LEU A 601 24.61 73.97 -54.04
CA LEU A 601 23.60 72.89 -54.08
C LEU A 601 24.34 71.56 -54.17
#